data_AF-A0A1H6AZA1-F1
#
_entry.id   AF-A0A1H6AZA1-F1
#
_cell.length_a   1.000
_cell.length_b   1.000
_cell.length_c   1.000
_cell.angle_alpha   90.00
_cell.angle_beta   90.00
_cell.angle_gamma   90.00
#
_symmetry.space_group_name_H-M   'P 1'
#
loop_
_entity.id
_entity.type
_entity.pdbx_description
1 polymer ?
#
loop_
_entity_poly.entity_id
_entity_poly.type
_entity_poly.pdbx_seq_one_letter_code
_entity_poly.pdbx_strand_id
1 'polypeptide(L)'
;MTVGRRLGTSTETYPEWGADRRLLDVDDPALGDRLHLRVEVQHLLRLAPSGAILFLIRTYLLSLTDLARVPEWRRRFAAVLAGLPEDLVDYKGLSHYRDAAVRWLRA
;
A
#
# COMPACT_ATOMS: atom_id res chain seq x y z
N MET A 1 -0.78 -1.90 -0.17
CA MET A 1 -0.34 -1.05 0.96
C MET A 1 0.97 -1.63 1.46
N THR A 2 1.84 -0.83 2.05
CA THR A 2 3.16 -1.27 2.54
C THR A 2 3.34 -0.80 3.99
N VAL A 3 3.99 -1.61 4.82
CA VAL A 3 4.42 -1.20 6.17
C VAL A 3 5.79 -0.54 6.07
N GLY A 4 5.90 0.67 6.61
CA GLY A 4 7.05 1.55 6.45
C GLY A 4 7.17 2.13 5.03
N ARG A 5 8.09 3.11 4.89
CA ARG A 5 8.37 3.78 3.61
C ARG A 5 9.39 2.97 2.78
N ARG A 6 9.12 1.68 2.56
CA ARG A 6 10.05 0.73 1.91
C ARG A 6 9.67 0.48 0.45
N LEU A 7 10.62 0.71 -0.47
CA LEU A 7 10.44 0.38 -1.90
C LEU A 7 10.78 -1.09 -2.21
N GLY A 8 11.85 -1.61 -1.61
CA GLY A 8 12.32 -2.99 -1.78
C GLY A 8 11.51 -3.98 -0.96
N THR A 9 10.34 -4.36 -1.48
CA THR A 9 9.46 -5.41 -0.93
C THR A 9 9.46 -6.63 -1.86
N SER A 10 10.65 -7.10 -2.24
CA SER A 10 10.82 -8.20 -3.17
C SER A 10 10.90 -9.54 -2.43
N THR A 11 10.72 -10.65 -3.15
CA THR A 11 10.79 -11.99 -2.56
C THR A 11 12.19 -12.32 -2.04
N GLU A 12 13.22 -11.82 -2.72
CA GLU A 12 14.64 -12.03 -2.38
C GLU A 12 15.00 -11.46 -1.01
N THR A 13 14.37 -10.34 -0.63
CA THR A 13 14.60 -9.67 0.66
C THR A 13 13.47 -9.92 1.65
N TYR A 14 12.61 -10.93 1.42
CA TYR A 14 11.47 -11.22 2.29
C TYR A 14 11.80 -11.34 3.79
N PRO A 15 12.92 -11.96 4.21
CA PRO A 15 13.29 -12.00 5.63
C PRO A 15 13.46 -10.62 6.27
N GLU A 16 13.77 -9.58 5.48
CA GLU A 16 14.04 -8.22 5.97
C GLU A 16 12.77 -7.38 6.17
N TRP A 17 11.67 -7.69 5.47
CA TRP A 17 10.45 -6.87 5.49
C TRP A 17 9.18 -7.64 5.81
N GLY A 18 9.18 -8.96 5.66
CA GLY A 18 8.00 -9.79 5.91
C GLY A 18 7.57 -9.80 7.37
N ALA A 19 8.51 -9.59 8.29
CA ALA A 19 8.25 -9.45 9.73
C ALA A 19 7.49 -8.16 10.05
N ASP A 20 7.87 -7.03 9.43
CA ASP A 20 7.19 -5.73 9.60
C ASP A 20 5.69 -5.84 9.33
N ARG A 21 5.30 -6.66 8.34
CA ARG A 21 3.90 -6.92 8.00
C ARG A 21 3.18 -7.77 9.04
N ARG A 22 3.84 -8.83 9.50
CA ARG A 22 3.26 -9.86 10.39
C ARG A 22 3.21 -9.44 11.85
N LEU A 23 4.16 -8.62 12.26
CA LEU A 23 4.35 -8.15 13.64
C LEU A 23 3.92 -6.68 13.79
N LEU A 24 3.25 -6.10 12.79
CA LEU A 24 2.69 -4.76 12.92
C LEU A 24 1.69 -4.76 14.08
N ASP A 25 1.99 -3.95 15.09
CA ASP A 25 1.04 -3.66 16.16
C ASP A 25 -0.11 -2.82 15.58
N VAL A 26 -1.31 -3.39 15.60
CA VAL A 26 -2.51 -2.79 15.03
C VAL A 26 -3.14 -1.74 15.95
N ASP A 27 -2.76 -1.74 17.23
CA ASP A 27 -3.23 -0.79 18.24
C ASP A 27 -2.20 0.34 18.50
N ASP A 28 -1.08 0.34 17.77
CA ASP A 28 -0.07 1.40 17.83
C ASP A 28 -0.70 2.76 17.46
N PRO A 29 -0.64 3.79 18.33
CA PRO A 29 -1.13 5.12 18.00
C PRO A 29 -0.44 5.74 16.76
N ALA A 30 0.76 5.29 16.41
CA ALA A 30 1.49 5.68 15.20
C ALA A 30 1.14 4.85 13.95
N LEU A 31 0.09 4.03 13.97
CA LEU A 31 -0.32 3.18 12.84
C LEU A 31 -0.44 3.95 11.52
N GLY A 32 -0.97 5.19 11.57
CA GLY A 32 -1.14 6.04 10.40
C GLY A 32 0.17 6.43 9.71
N ASP A 33 1.26 6.56 10.47
CA ASP A 33 2.59 6.88 9.95
C ASP A 33 3.31 5.63 9.43
N ARG A 34 2.99 4.45 9.97
CA ARG A 34 3.59 3.19 9.53
C ARG A 34 2.97 2.67 8.24
N LEU A 35 1.66 2.79 8.07
CA LEU A 35 0.97 2.29 6.88
C LEU A 35 1.08 3.27 5.72
N HIS A 36 1.50 2.77 4.55
CA HIS A 36 1.68 3.57 3.35
C HIS A 36 0.84 3.04 2.18
N LEU A 37 0.01 3.91 1.60
CA LEU A 37 -0.57 3.68 0.29
C LEU A 37 0.57 3.67 -0.75
N ARG A 38 0.73 2.52 -1.41
CA ARG A 38 1.67 2.32 -2.52
C ARG A 38 0.89 2.37 -3.83
N VAL A 39 1.26 3.28 -4.71
CA VAL A 39 0.65 3.45 -6.04
C VAL A 39 1.73 3.38 -7.10
N GLU A 40 1.41 2.73 -8.21
CA GLU A 40 2.28 2.65 -9.37
C GLU A 40 1.66 3.44 -10.52
N VAL A 41 2.41 4.39 -11.06
CA VAL A 41 2.09 5.03 -12.34
C VAL A 41 2.83 4.26 -13.41
N GLN A 42 2.06 3.51 -14.20
CA GLN A 42 2.57 2.58 -15.19
C GLN A 42 2.49 3.19 -16.59
N HIS A 43 3.58 3.12 -17.35
CA HIS A 43 3.63 3.57 -18.75
C HIS A 43 3.97 2.40 -19.67
N LEU A 44 3.28 2.33 -20.81
CA LEU A 44 3.52 1.37 -21.88
C LEU A 44 3.92 2.14 -23.13
N LEU A 45 5.18 1.99 -23.55
CA LEU A 45 5.76 2.76 -24.65
C LEU A 45 6.39 1.80 -25.66
N ARG A 46 6.10 1.97 -26.95
CA ARG A 46 6.78 1.21 -28.01
C ARG A 46 8.08 1.91 -28.38
N LEU A 47 9.20 1.19 -28.31
CA LEU A 47 10.51 1.67 -28.72
C LEU A 47 10.65 1.57 -30.24
N ALA A 48 10.76 2.70 -30.93
CA ALA A 48 10.70 2.75 -32.39
C ALA A 48 11.77 1.88 -33.10
N PRO A 49 13.06 1.87 -32.70
CA PRO A 49 14.08 1.12 -33.43
C PRO A 49 13.97 -0.41 -33.28
N SER A 50 13.60 -0.90 -32.09
CA SER A 50 13.55 -2.34 -31.80
C SER A 50 12.14 -2.95 -31.89
N GLY A 51 11.10 -2.10 -31.88
CA GLY A 51 9.71 -2.54 -31.75
C GLY A 51 9.34 -3.06 -30.36
N ALA A 52 10.28 -3.11 -29.40
CA ALA A 52 10.03 -3.59 -28.05
C ALA A 52 9.06 -2.70 -27.27
N ILE A 53 8.41 -3.25 -26.24
CA ILE A 53 7.56 -2.49 -25.32
C ILE A 53 8.36 -2.19 -24.05
N LEU A 54 8.55 -0.91 -23.77
CA LEU A 54 9.05 -0.42 -22.50
C LEU A 54 7.89 -0.27 -21.53
N PHE A 55 7.89 -1.10 -20.49
CA PHE A 55 6.95 -1.02 -19.37
C PHE A 55 7.63 -0.37 -18.17
N LEU A 56 7.26 0.87 -17.87
CA LEU A 56 7.81 1.63 -16.74
C LEU A 56 6.87 1.57 -15.55
N ILE A 57 7.42 1.32 -14.37
CA ILE A 57 6.68 1.28 -13.12
C ILE A 57 7.23 2.36 -12.18
N ARG A 58 6.57 3.51 -12.11
CA ARG A 58 6.94 4.56 -11.15
C ARG A 58 6.15 4.37 -9.85
N THR A 59 6.85 3.96 -8.78
CA THR A 59 6.24 3.74 -7.47
C THR A 59 6.22 5.02 -6.62
N TYR A 60 5.08 5.30 -6.00
CA TYR A 60 4.88 6.33 -4.97
C TYR A 60 4.43 5.70 -3.67
N LEU A 61 4.85 6.29 -2.54
CA LEU A 61 4.46 5.89 -1.19
C LEU A 61 3.96 7.13 -0.43
N LEU A 62 2.75 7.04 0.13
CA LEU A 62 2.11 8.07 0.94
C LEU A 62 1.59 7.46 2.24
N SER A 63 1.97 8.00 3.41
CA SER A 63 1.47 7.51 4.70
C SER A 63 -0.03 7.72 4.83
N LEU A 64 -0.72 6.96 5.70
CA LEU A 64 -2.13 7.22 5.97
C LEU A 64 -2.33 8.57 6.68
N THR A 65 -1.39 9.00 7.50
CA THR A 65 -1.37 10.34 8.11
C THR A 65 -1.40 11.43 7.05
N ASP A 66 -0.51 11.36 6.05
CA ASP A 66 -0.49 12.37 4.98
C ASP A 66 -1.69 12.24 4.04
N LEU A 67 -2.14 11.02 3.74
CA LEU A 67 -3.35 10.77 2.96
C LEU A 67 -4.58 11.39 3.64
N ALA A 68 -4.68 11.26 4.96
CA ALA A 68 -5.81 11.73 5.76
C ALA A 68 -5.91 13.26 5.83
N ARG A 69 -4.83 14.00 5.49
CA ARG A 69 -4.86 15.47 5.38
C ARG A 69 -5.83 15.96 4.32
N VAL A 70 -6.19 15.11 3.35
CA VAL A 70 -7.26 15.38 2.38
C VAL A 70 -8.52 14.61 2.81
N PRO A 71 -9.56 15.27 3.37
CA PRO A 71 -10.71 14.58 3.95
C PRO A 71 -11.47 13.67 2.98
N GLU A 72 -11.52 14.04 1.70
CA GLU A 72 -12.14 13.22 0.66
C GLU A 72 -11.36 11.91 0.45
N TRP A 73 -10.03 11.98 0.36
CA TRP A 73 -9.18 10.81 0.20
C TRP A 73 -9.28 9.89 1.41
N ARG A 74 -9.30 10.46 2.62
CA ARG A 74 -9.52 9.72 3.87
C ARG A 74 -10.79 8.87 3.81
N ARG A 75 -11.94 9.52 3.54
CA ARG A 75 -13.25 8.85 3.49
C ARG A 75 -13.31 7.79 2.40
N ARG A 76 -12.85 8.15 1.19
CA ARG A 76 -12.87 7.24 0.04
C ARG A 76 -11.98 6.03 0.29
N PHE A 77 -10.78 6.22 0.83
CA PHE A 77 -9.85 5.14 1.07
C PHE A 77 -10.36 4.19 2.19
N ALA A 78 -10.98 4.72 3.23
CA ALA A 78 -11.66 3.91 4.25
C ALA A 78 -12.77 3.03 3.65
N ALA A 79 -13.58 3.58 2.74
CA ALA A 79 -14.65 2.84 2.07
C ALA A 79 -14.09 1.75 1.13
N VAL A 80 -13.03 2.07 0.37
CA VAL A 80 -12.36 1.10 -0.50
C VAL A 80 -11.79 -0.06 0.32
N LEU A 81 -11.05 0.22 1.39
CA LEU A 81 -10.47 -0.83 2.23
C LEU A 81 -11.55 -1.72 2.88
N ALA A 82 -12.65 -1.13 3.34
CA ALA A 82 -13.76 -1.88 3.94
C ALA A 82 -14.56 -2.70 2.93
N GLY A 83 -14.57 -2.29 1.65
CA GLY A 83 -15.31 -2.94 0.57
C GLY A 83 -14.47 -3.88 -0.30
N LEU A 84 -13.19 -4.11 0.03
CA LEU A 84 -12.34 -5.04 -0.71
C LEU A 84 -12.85 -6.48 -0.52
N PRO A 85 -13.07 -7.24 -1.61
CA PRO A 85 -13.26 -8.68 -1.56
C PRO A 85 -12.11 -9.39 -0.83
N GLU A 86 -12.43 -10.45 -0.07
CA GLU A 86 -11.47 -11.11 0.83
C GLU A 86 -10.29 -11.75 0.07
N ASP A 87 -10.54 -12.29 -1.12
CA ASP A 87 -9.50 -12.80 -2.02
C ASP A 87 -8.48 -11.71 -2.41
N LEU A 88 -8.93 -10.48 -2.64
CA LEU A 88 -8.04 -9.34 -2.88
C LEU A 88 -7.32 -8.87 -1.62
N VAL A 89 -7.93 -9.00 -0.45
CA VAL A 89 -7.32 -8.68 0.84
C VAL A 89 -6.14 -9.62 1.10
N ASP A 90 -6.36 -10.92 0.91
CA ASP A 90 -5.35 -11.96 1.07
C ASP A 90 -4.22 -11.83 0.05
N TYR A 91 -4.58 -11.69 -1.23
CA TYR A 91 -3.61 -11.50 -2.31
C TYR A 91 -2.71 -10.29 -2.07
N LYS A 92 -3.27 -9.18 -1.60
CA LYS A 92 -2.51 -7.95 -1.29
C LYS A 92 -1.85 -7.98 0.08
N GLY A 93 -2.03 -9.04 0.87
CA GLY A 93 -1.40 -9.21 2.17
C GLY A 93 -1.87 -8.20 3.22
N LEU A 94 -3.15 -7.80 3.16
CA LEU A 94 -3.74 -6.78 4.01
C LEU A 94 -4.44 -7.38 5.25
N SER A 95 -4.68 -8.69 5.27
CA SER A 95 -5.59 -9.37 6.20
C SER A 95 -5.30 -9.06 7.67
N HIS A 96 -4.01 -8.92 8.03
CA HIS A 96 -3.59 -8.60 9.41
C HIS A 96 -4.04 -7.22 9.92
N TYR A 97 -3.99 -6.19 9.07
CA TYR A 97 -4.14 -4.80 9.50
C TYR A 97 -5.24 -4.02 8.77
N ARG A 98 -5.98 -4.64 7.84
CA ARG A 98 -7.06 -3.99 7.08
C ARG A 98 -8.06 -3.30 8.01
N ASP A 99 -8.59 -4.04 8.98
CA ASP A 99 -9.66 -3.54 9.85
C ASP A 99 -9.16 -2.43 10.78
N ALA A 100 -7.93 -2.54 11.27
CA ALA A 100 -7.29 -1.49 12.05
C ALA A 100 -7.09 -0.21 11.24
N ALA A 101 -6.62 -0.33 9.99
CA ALA A 101 -6.50 0.81 9.07
C ALA A 101 -7.86 1.46 8.79
N VAL A 102 -8.92 0.67 8.58
CA VAL A 102 -10.28 1.18 8.38
C VAL A 102 -10.78 1.92 9.63
N ARG A 103 -10.60 1.36 10.83
CA ARG A 103 -10.97 2.03 12.09
C ARG A 103 -10.23 3.35 12.24
N TRP A 104 -8.92 3.34 12.04
CA TRP A 104 -8.08 4.54 12.13
C TRP A 104 -8.51 5.62 11.12
N LEU A 105 -8.83 5.25 9.88
CA LEU A 105 -9.30 6.20 8.87
C LEU A 105 -10.71 6.75 9.14
N ARG A 106 -11.51 6.10 9.98
CA ARG A 106 -12.88 6.52 10.33
C ARG A 106 -12.97 7.33 11.64
N ALA A 107 -11.93 7.33 12.46
CA ALA A 107 -11.87 8.03 13.75
C ALA A 107 -11.91 9.56 13.63
#